data_AF-A0A0R2WZE5-F1
#
_entry.id   AF-A0A0R2WZE5-F1
#
_cell.length_a   1.000
_cell.length_b   1.000
_cell.length_c   1.000
_cell.angle_alpha   90.00
_cell.angle_beta   90.00
_cell.angle_gamma   90.00
#
_symmetry.space_group_name_H-M   'P 1'
#
loop_
_entity.id
_entity.type
_entity.pdbx_description
1 polymer ?
#
loop_
_entity_poly.entity_id
_entity_poly.type
_entity_poly.pdbx_seq_one_letter_code
_entity_poly.pdbx_strand_id
1 'polypeptide(L)'
;MIKTLALTGLLGLFMLSSGCEPASPATALLNDPAALKRGKLIYTGSCGGYCHNGGASDAPNLTDCNWLHGGSDQEVFDTISRGVDGTRMIGFAGKLPDGDGDIWNLVAYLKSERKC
;
A
#
# COMPACT_ATOMS: atom_id res chain seq x y z
N MET A 1 41.65 32.37 18.97
CA MET A 1 40.80 32.27 20.18
C MET A 1 39.35 32.24 19.73
N ILE A 2 38.56 31.45 20.46
CA ILE A 2 37.22 30.93 20.13
C ILE A 2 36.14 32.01 20.32
N LYS A 3 34.96 31.78 19.69
CA LYS A 3 33.58 32.30 19.95
C LYS A 3 33.10 33.23 18.79
N THR A 4 31.90 33.11 18.19
CA THR A 4 30.60 32.58 18.62
C THR A 4 29.68 32.31 17.42
N LEU A 5 28.77 31.35 17.60
CA LEU A 5 27.55 31.01 16.86
C LEU A 5 26.59 32.19 16.54
N ALA A 6 25.96 32.14 15.36
CA ALA A 6 24.57 32.53 15.02
C ALA A 6 24.32 31.99 13.59
N LEU A 7 23.56 30.94 13.29
CA LEU A 7 22.17 30.56 13.55
C LEU A 7 21.15 31.66 13.17
N THR A 8 20.21 31.26 12.29
CA THR A 8 19.06 31.99 11.68
C THR A 8 19.42 32.74 10.38
N GLY A 9 18.70 32.58 9.26
CA GLY A 9 17.49 31.82 8.98
C GLY A 9 17.14 31.81 7.50
N LEU A 10 16.11 31.03 7.18
CA LEU A 10 15.38 30.99 5.90
C LEU A 10 16.12 30.44 4.67
N LEU A 11 16.52 29.17 4.74
CA LEU A 11 16.33 28.26 3.59
C LEU A 11 15.13 27.35 3.86
N GLY A 12 14.04 27.95 4.33
CA GLY A 12 12.75 27.29 4.48
C GLY A 12 11.99 27.32 3.15
N LEU A 13 12.57 26.73 2.11
CA LEU A 13 11.73 26.23 1.01
C LEU A 13 11.18 24.89 1.50
N PHE A 14 10.27 24.98 2.48
CA PHE A 14 9.35 23.90 2.79
C PHE A 14 8.57 23.71 1.50
N MET A 15 9.00 22.72 0.72
CA MET A 15 8.30 22.27 -0.47
C MET A 15 6.84 22.13 -0.06
N LEU A 16 6.01 23.06 -0.54
CA LEU A 16 4.58 22.90 -0.53
C LEU A 16 4.31 21.65 -1.35
N SER A 17 4.22 20.51 -0.68
CA SER A 17 3.81 19.23 -1.24
C SER A 17 2.32 19.34 -1.54
N SER A 18 2.00 20.11 -2.58
CA SER A 18 0.73 20.08 -3.27
C SER A 18 0.59 18.71 -3.90
N GLY A 19 0.02 17.77 -3.14
CA GLY A 19 -1.02 16.83 -3.58
C GLY A 19 -0.86 16.03 -4.87
N CYS A 20 0.32 15.91 -5.45
CA CYS A 20 0.59 14.99 -6.54
C CYS A 20 1.55 13.92 -6.02
N GLU A 21 0.99 12.98 -5.25
CA GLU A 21 1.62 11.68 -5.10
C GLU A 21 1.90 11.18 -6.53
N PRO A 22 3.15 10.78 -6.88
CA PRO A 22 3.42 10.27 -8.22
C PRO A 22 2.47 9.11 -8.51
N ALA A 23 1.93 9.08 -9.72
CA ALA A 23 1.02 8.02 -10.14
C ALA A 23 1.70 6.66 -9.92
N SER A 24 1.15 5.87 -8.99
CA SER A 24 1.66 4.55 -8.69
C SER A 24 1.48 3.61 -9.89
N PRO A 25 2.22 2.49 -9.97
CA PRO A 25 1.96 1.44 -10.95
C PRO A 25 0.51 0.94 -10.92
N ALA A 26 -0.12 0.89 -9.74
CA ALA A 26 -1.51 0.47 -9.61
C ALA A 26 -2.48 1.31 -10.44
N THR A 27 -2.20 2.60 -10.66
CA THR A 27 -3.05 3.49 -11.45
C THR A 27 -3.15 3.03 -12.91
N ALA A 28 -2.05 2.56 -13.49
CA ALA A 28 -2.06 2.00 -14.84
C ALA A 28 -2.79 0.65 -14.88
N LEU A 29 -2.55 -0.20 -13.88
CA LEU A 29 -3.10 -1.56 -13.79
C LEU A 29 -4.62 -1.59 -13.56
N LEU A 30 -5.21 -0.52 -13.01
CA LEU A 30 -6.67 -0.40 -12.87
C LEU A 30 -7.42 -0.52 -14.21
N ASN A 31 -6.78 -0.17 -15.31
CA ASN A 31 -7.37 -0.26 -16.65
C ASN A 31 -6.95 -1.54 -17.40
N ASP A 32 -6.21 -2.45 -16.75
CA ASP A 32 -5.78 -3.73 -17.32
C ASP A 32 -6.61 -4.89 -16.73
N PRO A 33 -7.54 -5.48 -17.50
CA PRO A 33 -8.35 -6.61 -17.04
C PRO A 33 -7.52 -7.84 -16.63
N ALA A 34 -6.35 -8.06 -17.24
CA ALA A 34 -5.47 -9.16 -16.88
C ALA A 34 -4.82 -8.94 -15.51
N ALA A 35 -4.37 -7.70 -15.24
CA ALA A 35 -3.84 -7.30 -13.94
C ALA A 35 -4.88 -7.45 -12.82
N LEU A 36 -6.11 -6.96 -13.04
CA LEU A 36 -7.20 -7.10 -12.07
C LEU A 36 -7.56 -8.57 -11.81
N LYS A 37 -7.62 -9.39 -12.87
CA LYS A 37 -7.83 -10.84 -12.74
C LYS A 37 -6.72 -11.50 -11.94
N ARG A 38 -5.45 -11.13 -12.20
CA ARG A 38 -4.29 -11.63 -11.47
C ARG A 38 -4.36 -11.25 -9.98
N GLY A 39 -4.62 -9.99 -9.68
CA GLY A 39 -4.79 -9.48 -8.31
C GLY A 39 -5.92 -10.19 -7.56
N LYS A 40 -7.07 -10.41 -8.21
CA LYS A 40 -8.19 -11.17 -7.62
C LYS A 40 -7.82 -12.60 -7.25
N LEU A 41 -7.10 -13.30 -8.13
CA LEU A 41 -6.68 -14.68 -7.88
C LEU A 41 -5.74 -14.77 -6.68
N ILE A 42 -4.77 -13.85 -6.58
CA ILE A 42 -3.85 -13.78 -5.44
C ILE A 42 -4.63 -13.43 -4.16
N TYR A 43 -5.49 -12.42 -4.21
CA TYR A 43 -6.29 -12.01 -3.07
C TYR A 43 -7.10 -13.19 -2.53
N THR A 44 -7.79 -13.92 -3.41
CA THR A 44 -8.59 -15.09 -3.02
C THR A 44 -7.71 -16.19 -2.43
N GLY A 45 -6.56 -16.48 -3.05
CA GLY A 45 -5.68 -17.59 -2.69
C GLY A 45 -4.61 -17.29 -1.63
N SER A 46 -4.50 -16.07 -1.12
CA SER A 46 -3.44 -15.71 -0.15
C SER A 46 -3.82 -14.65 0.86
N CYS A 47 -4.93 -13.93 0.67
CA CYS A 47 -5.34 -12.82 1.53
C CYS A 47 -6.77 -13.00 2.02
N GLY A 48 -7.75 -12.67 1.17
CA GLY A 48 -9.17 -12.78 1.43
C GLY A 48 -9.57 -14.18 1.89
N GLY A 49 -9.23 -15.22 1.12
CA GLY A 49 -9.64 -16.60 1.42
C GLY A 49 -9.09 -17.18 2.73
N TYR A 50 -8.08 -16.53 3.33
CA TYR A 50 -7.50 -16.95 4.60
C TYR A 50 -7.93 -16.06 5.76
N CYS A 51 -8.00 -14.74 5.54
CA CYS A 51 -7.98 -13.78 6.65
C CYS A 51 -8.88 -12.56 6.44
N HIS A 52 -8.95 -12.04 5.22
CA HIS A 52 -9.55 -10.71 4.97
C HIS A 52 -10.95 -10.76 4.33
N ASN A 53 -11.46 -11.95 3.96
CA ASN A 53 -12.80 -12.06 3.39
C ASN A 53 -13.87 -11.74 4.44
N GLY A 54 -14.53 -10.59 4.33
CA GLY A 54 -15.54 -10.13 5.28
C GLY A 54 -15.00 -9.71 6.65
N GLY A 55 -13.68 -9.73 6.84
CA GLY A 55 -12.98 -9.50 8.10
C GLY A 55 -12.99 -10.71 9.04
N ALA A 56 -11.81 -11.08 9.55
CA ALA A 56 -11.70 -11.94 10.73
C ALA A 56 -11.72 -11.07 11.99
N SER A 57 -11.87 -11.66 13.19
CA SER A 57 -11.87 -10.90 14.45
C SER A 57 -10.62 -10.03 14.65
N ASP A 58 -9.53 -10.36 13.98
CA ASP A 58 -8.21 -9.73 14.06
C ASP A 58 -7.66 -9.27 12.70
N ALA A 59 -8.47 -9.27 11.62
CA ALA A 59 -8.06 -8.76 10.31
C ALA A 59 -9.12 -7.86 9.69
N PRO A 60 -8.75 -6.66 9.20
CA PRO A 60 -9.70 -5.72 8.62
C PRO A 60 -10.26 -6.25 7.30
N ASN A 61 -11.43 -5.74 6.94
CA ASN A 61 -11.97 -5.90 5.59
C ASN A 61 -11.22 -4.98 4.62
N LEU A 62 -10.51 -5.54 3.65
CA LEU A 62 -9.67 -4.75 2.73
C LEU A 62 -10.44 -4.09 1.57
N THR A 63 -11.74 -4.36 1.43
CA THR A 63 -12.58 -3.75 0.38
C THR A 63 -13.46 -2.60 0.89
N ASP A 64 -13.34 -2.24 2.17
CA ASP A 64 -14.01 -1.06 2.72
C ASP A 64 -13.09 0.18 2.69
N CYS A 65 -13.55 1.27 3.28
CA CYS A 65 -12.83 2.55 3.30
C CYS A 65 -11.91 2.71 4.52
N ASN A 66 -11.87 1.74 5.44
CA ASN A 66 -11.24 1.86 6.75
C ASN A 66 -9.88 1.15 6.77
N TRP A 67 -8.87 1.86 6.28
CA TRP A 67 -7.51 1.34 6.21
C TRP A 67 -6.67 1.84 7.38
N LEU A 68 -6.11 0.90 8.14
CA LEU A 68 -5.46 1.19 9.43
C LEU A 68 -4.01 1.67 9.30
N HIS A 69 -3.38 1.47 8.14
CA HIS A 69 -1.95 1.72 7.91
C HIS A 69 -1.70 2.70 6.75
N GLY A 70 -2.64 3.63 6.52
CA GLY A 70 -2.64 4.49 5.36
C GLY A 70 -3.36 3.86 4.17
N GLY A 71 -3.67 4.66 3.15
CA GLY A 71 -4.55 4.28 2.05
C GLY A 71 -4.08 4.75 0.68
N SER A 72 -2.91 5.38 0.60
CA SER A 72 -2.22 5.62 -0.66
C SER A 72 -1.71 4.30 -1.23
N ASP A 73 -1.61 4.22 -2.56
CA ASP A 73 -1.20 3.00 -3.26
C ASP A 73 0.18 2.48 -2.76
N GLN A 74 1.09 3.38 -2.39
CA GLN A 74 2.40 3.01 -1.85
C GLN A 74 2.32 2.48 -0.42
N GLU A 75 1.48 3.08 0.44
CA GLU A 75 1.27 2.57 1.81
C GLU A 75 0.64 1.17 1.79
N VAL A 76 -0.31 0.94 0.88
CA VAL A 76 -0.88 -0.40 0.63
C VAL A 76 0.21 -1.39 0.26
N PHE A 77 1.03 -1.02 -0.74
CA PHE A 77 2.11 -1.84 -1.25
C PHE A 77 3.10 -2.19 -0.13
N ASP A 78 3.52 -1.20 0.65
CA ASP A 78 4.47 -1.36 1.74
C ASP A 78 3.93 -2.27 2.84
N THR A 79 2.64 -2.15 3.15
CA THR A 79 1.95 -2.98 4.14
C THR A 79 1.89 -4.43 3.68
N ILE A 80 1.53 -4.69 2.42
CA ILE A 80 1.51 -6.06 1.87
C ILE A 80 2.94 -6.62 1.79
N SER A 81 3.91 -5.81 1.39
CA SER A 81 5.30 -6.22 1.21
C SER A 81 5.96 -6.62 2.51
N ARG A 82 5.81 -5.80 3.55
CA ARG A 82 6.50 -5.97 4.84
C ARG A 82 5.68 -6.71 5.89
N GLY A 83 4.35 -6.71 5.75
CA GLY A 83 3.45 -7.17 6.80
C GLY A 83 3.29 -6.12 7.89
N VAL A 84 2.67 -6.53 8.99
CA VAL A 84 2.43 -5.66 10.16
C VAL A 84 3.00 -6.33 11.40
N ASP A 85 4.07 -5.73 11.94
CA ASP A 85 4.76 -6.23 13.13
C ASP A 85 3.82 -6.40 14.32
N GLY A 86 4.01 -7.47 15.09
CA GLY A 86 3.17 -7.79 16.24
C GLY A 86 1.78 -8.34 15.88
N THR A 87 1.50 -8.56 14.59
CA THR A 87 0.27 -9.21 14.12
C THR A 87 0.59 -10.50 13.35
N ARG A 88 -0.46 -11.21 12.94
CA ARG A 88 -0.32 -12.35 12.02
C ARG A 88 -0.25 -11.97 10.54
N MET A 89 -0.32 -10.68 10.20
CA MET A 89 -0.17 -10.22 8.82
C MET A 89 1.29 -10.27 8.42
N ILE A 90 1.69 -11.33 7.74
CA ILE A 90 3.06 -11.51 7.23
C ILE A 90 3.33 -10.60 6.04
N GLY A 91 4.60 -10.29 5.79
CA GLY A 91 5.03 -9.68 4.53
C GLY A 91 5.09 -10.66 3.37
N PHE A 92 4.71 -10.21 2.18
CA PHE A 92 4.66 -10.99 0.95
C PHE A 92 5.78 -10.68 -0.06
N ALA A 93 6.69 -9.75 0.25
CA ALA A 93 7.85 -9.47 -0.61
C ALA A 93 8.64 -10.75 -0.90
N GLY A 94 8.87 -11.04 -2.19
CA GLY A 94 9.57 -12.24 -2.66
C GLY A 94 8.82 -13.57 -2.46
N LYS A 95 7.55 -13.56 -2.03
CA LYS A 95 6.74 -14.77 -1.80
C LYS A 95 5.68 -15.03 -2.88
N LEU A 96 5.50 -14.08 -3.80
CA LEU A 96 4.56 -14.18 -4.92
C LEU A 96 5.32 -14.49 -6.22
N PRO A 97 4.73 -15.26 -7.15
CA PRO A 97 5.43 -15.69 -8.37
C PRO A 97 6.03 -14.55 -9.21
N ASP A 98 5.31 -13.43 -9.34
CA ASP A 98 5.76 -12.25 -10.11
C ASP A 98 6.32 -11.14 -9.19
N GLY A 99 6.66 -11.48 -7.95
CA GLY A 99 7.26 -10.58 -6.96
C GLY A 99 6.43 -9.32 -6.71
N ASP A 100 7.08 -8.16 -6.77
CA ASP A 100 6.44 -6.86 -6.55
C ASP A 100 5.36 -6.55 -7.59
N GLY A 101 5.46 -7.10 -8.80
CA GLY A 101 4.41 -6.96 -9.82
C GLY A 101 3.08 -7.55 -9.36
N ASP A 102 3.13 -8.68 -8.67
CA ASP A 102 1.95 -9.29 -8.06
C ASP A 102 1.37 -8.47 -6.90
N ILE A 103 2.23 -7.79 -6.14
CA ILE A 103 1.79 -6.87 -5.08
C ILE A 103 1.10 -5.65 -5.72
N TRP A 104 1.62 -5.11 -6.82
CA TRP A 104 0.94 -4.03 -7.55
C TRP A 104 -0.38 -4.47 -8.17
N ASN A 105 -0.48 -5.70 -8.68
CA ASN A 105 -1.74 -6.28 -9.13
C ASN A 105 -2.75 -6.39 -7.98
N LEU A 106 -2.31 -6.77 -6.78
CA LEU A 106 -3.14 -6.76 -5.57
C LEU A 106 -3.62 -5.35 -5.20
N VAL A 107 -2.73 -4.35 -5.19
CA VAL A 107 -3.07 -2.95 -4.89
C VAL A 107 -4.14 -2.44 -5.86
N ALA A 108 -3.95 -2.68 -7.17
CA ALA A 108 -4.92 -2.31 -8.19
C ALA A 108 -6.26 -3.02 -7.99
N TYR A 109 -6.24 -4.33 -7.71
CA TYR A 109 -7.45 -5.09 -7.43
C TYR A 109 -8.20 -4.57 -6.20
N LEU A 110 -7.52 -4.39 -5.06
CA LEU A 110 -8.14 -3.84 -3.85
C LEU A 110 -8.78 -2.48 -4.13
N LYS A 111 -8.08 -1.60 -4.84
CA LYS A 111 -8.59 -0.29 -5.24
C LYS A 111 -9.81 -0.36 -6.16
N SER A 112 -9.88 -1.36 -7.05
CA SER A 112 -11.05 -1.59 -7.91
C SER A 112 -12.29 -2.11 -7.16
N GLU A 113 -12.09 -2.75 -5.99
CA GLU A 113 -13.16 -3.33 -5.18
C GLU A 113 -13.59 -2.42 -4.02
N ARG A 114 -12.87 -1.31 -3.79
CA ARG A 114 -13.20 -0.35 -2.74
C ARG A 114 -14.58 0.25 -3.00
N LYS A 115 -15.46 0.15 -2.01
CA LYS A 115 -16.82 0.74 -2.06
C LYS A 115 -16.86 2.16 -1.49
N CYS A 116 -15.88 2.95 -1.91
CA CYS A 116 -15.73 4.38 -1.69
C CYS A 116 -15.73 5.02 -3.09
#